data_AF-A0A933N3L9-F1
#
_entry.id   AF-A0A933N3L9-F1
#
_cell.length_a   1.000
_cell.length_b   1.000
_cell.length_c   1.000
_cell.angle_alpha   90.00
_cell.angle_beta   90.00
_cell.angle_gamma   90.00
#
_symmetry.space_group_name_H-M   'P 1'
#
loop_
_entity.id
_entity.type
_entity.pdbx_description
1 polymer ?
#
loop_
_entity_poly.entity_id
_entity_poly.type
_entity_poly.pdbx_seq_one_letter_code
_entity_poly.pdbx_strand_id
1 'polypeptide(L)'
;MNKHTKHALLLLKQQNYPLAEKEARAGAAESPRNPMCRAVYGQALGYMGKYKAAEDEARAAIRLGPGTGYGEAVLSAVFARQDRLEESQAAAEKAHRMKPENVTLISVVTGVNAAKKDWEATLKNAEKALRNGSGGREVEHYRALALRKLGRLEEATRAVVSLLARDPNDAYALATYGWIHLENGDWEKAMVFFRDALRLAPALDIAQEGVIAVLNRSFWGRLWITCLLWMRRSEWLSGLFSRLVLRLSRNMSGDL
;
A
#
# COMPACT_ATOMS: atom_id res chain seq x y z
N MET A 1 -7.41 -24.16 -5.54
CA MET A 1 -7.18 -23.22 -4.42
C MET A 1 -8.27 -23.42 -3.39
N ASN A 2 -7.91 -23.66 -2.13
CA ASN A 2 -8.87 -23.92 -1.05
C ASN A 2 -9.52 -22.63 -0.51
N LYS A 3 -10.52 -22.79 0.37
CA LYS A 3 -11.28 -21.67 0.96
C LYS A 3 -10.37 -20.72 1.75
N HIS A 4 -9.42 -21.27 2.50
CA HIS A 4 -8.49 -20.51 3.33
C HIS A 4 -7.59 -19.61 2.47
N THR A 5 -7.08 -20.12 1.35
CA THR A 5 -6.26 -19.32 0.43
C THR A 5 -7.08 -18.22 -0.26
N LYS A 6 -8.33 -18.50 -0.63
CA LYS A 6 -9.25 -17.46 -1.16
C LYS A 6 -9.49 -16.36 -0.14
N HIS A 7 -9.76 -16.74 1.11
CA HIS A 7 -9.99 -15.80 2.21
C HIS A 7 -8.74 -14.97 2.51
N ALA A 8 -7.56 -15.59 2.54
CA ALA A 8 -6.29 -14.90 2.70
C ALA A 8 -6.06 -13.82 1.64
N LEU A 9 -6.35 -14.11 0.36
CA LEU A 9 -6.24 -13.11 -0.71
C LEU A 9 -7.16 -11.90 -0.52
N LEU A 10 -8.37 -12.11 0.03
CA LEU A 10 -9.27 -11.00 0.37
C LEU A 10 -8.71 -10.17 1.52
N LEU A 11 -8.19 -10.81 2.56
CA LEU A 11 -7.58 -10.14 3.71
C LEU A 11 -6.32 -9.35 3.31
N LEU A 12 -5.52 -9.86 2.37
CA LEU A 12 -4.38 -9.14 1.80
C LEU A 12 -4.82 -7.86 1.09
N LYS A 13 -5.92 -7.90 0.33
CA LYS A 13 -6.49 -6.70 -0.31
C LYS A 13 -7.00 -5.68 0.71
N GLN A 14 -7.54 -6.16 1.83
CA GLN A 14 -7.97 -5.34 2.96
C GLN A 14 -6.81 -4.89 3.87
N GLN A 15 -5.56 -5.25 3.53
CA GLN A 15 -4.36 -4.96 4.31
C GLN A 15 -4.38 -5.53 5.74
N ASN A 16 -5.24 -6.52 6.01
CA ASN A 16 -5.27 -7.21 7.29
C ASN A 16 -4.26 -8.36 7.29
N TYR A 17 -2.97 -8.00 7.32
CA TYR A 17 -1.86 -8.94 7.19
C TYR A 17 -1.81 -10.02 8.28
N PRO A 18 -2.09 -9.74 9.56
CA PRO A 18 -2.07 -10.77 10.60
C PRO A 18 -3.12 -11.87 10.38
N LEU A 19 -4.36 -11.50 10.01
CA LEU A 19 -5.38 -12.49 9.68
C LEU A 19 -5.09 -13.18 8.34
N ALA A 20 -4.57 -12.44 7.36
CA ALA A 20 -4.17 -13.01 6.08
C ALA A 20 -3.11 -14.10 6.25
N GLU A 21 -2.11 -13.90 7.12
CA GLU A 21 -1.09 -14.92 7.41
C GLU A 21 -1.68 -16.16 8.03
N LYS A 22 -2.59 -15.99 9.02
CA LYS A 22 -3.26 -17.12 9.67
C LYS A 22 -4.03 -17.99 8.67
N GLU A 23 -4.83 -17.34 7.81
CA GLU A 23 -5.60 -18.03 6.77
C GLU A 23 -4.69 -18.62 5.68
N ALA A 24 -3.67 -17.91 5.23
CA ALA A 24 -2.76 -18.40 4.21
C ALA A 24 -1.96 -19.61 4.70
N ARG A 25 -1.55 -19.61 5.98
CA ARG A 25 -0.89 -20.74 6.64
C ARG A 25 -1.79 -21.98 6.68
N ALA A 26 -3.06 -21.81 7.05
CA ALA A 26 -4.04 -22.88 7.02
C ALA A 26 -4.23 -23.42 5.60
N GLY A 27 -4.33 -22.53 4.61
CA GLY A 27 -4.43 -22.91 3.20
C GLY A 27 -3.21 -23.69 2.68
N ALA A 28 -2.01 -23.27 3.08
CA ALA A 28 -0.77 -23.99 2.76
C ALA A 28 -0.65 -25.34 3.48
N ALA A 29 -1.20 -25.49 4.68
CA ALA A 29 -1.22 -26.74 5.43
C ALA A 29 -2.24 -27.75 4.87
N GLU A 30 -3.42 -27.28 4.45
CA GLU A 30 -4.46 -28.12 3.83
C GLU A 30 -4.05 -28.59 2.42
N SER A 31 -3.22 -27.83 1.72
CA SER A 31 -2.73 -28.20 0.38
C SER A 31 -1.22 -27.99 0.24
N PRO A 32 -0.38 -28.81 0.90
CA PRO A 32 1.07 -28.58 0.98
C PRO A 32 1.78 -28.60 -0.37
N ARG A 33 1.24 -29.35 -1.34
CA ARG A 33 1.82 -29.49 -2.69
C ARG A 33 1.27 -28.47 -3.69
N ASN A 34 0.39 -27.56 -3.28
CA ASN A 34 -0.17 -26.57 -4.18
C ASN A 34 0.72 -25.31 -4.22
N PRO A 35 1.37 -24.98 -5.37
CA PRO A 35 2.30 -23.86 -5.45
C PRO A 35 1.63 -22.52 -5.15
N MET A 36 0.37 -22.34 -5.52
CA MET A 36 -0.36 -21.10 -5.26
C MET A 36 -0.64 -20.91 -3.76
N CYS A 37 -0.96 -21.98 -3.03
CA CYS A 37 -1.21 -21.88 -1.58
C CYS A 37 0.08 -21.47 -0.83
N ARG A 38 1.23 -22.02 -1.24
CA ARG A 38 2.55 -21.62 -0.71
C ARG A 38 2.92 -20.19 -1.10
N ALA A 39 2.62 -19.77 -2.34
CA ALA A 39 2.85 -18.40 -2.79
C ALA A 39 2.01 -17.37 -2.01
N VAL A 40 0.72 -17.61 -1.78
CA VAL A 40 -0.12 -16.72 -0.94
C VAL A 40 0.42 -16.66 0.49
N TYR A 41 0.91 -17.78 1.03
CA TYR A 41 1.51 -17.79 2.36
C TYR A 41 2.80 -16.96 2.42
N GLY A 42 3.70 -17.15 1.46
CA GLY A 42 4.90 -16.32 1.31
C GLY A 42 4.57 -14.83 1.15
N GLN A 43 3.53 -14.51 0.39
CA GLN A 43 3.06 -13.14 0.21
C GLN A 43 2.63 -12.51 1.56
N ALA A 44 1.80 -13.20 2.34
CA ALA A 44 1.36 -12.72 3.64
C ALA A 44 2.52 -12.51 4.62
N LEU A 45 3.47 -13.45 4.65
CA LEU A 45 4.70 -13.32 5.44
C LEU A 45 5.53 -12.10 5.01
N GLY A 46 5.62 -11.83 3.70
CA GLY A 46 6.32 -10.67 3.15
C GLY A 46 5.69 -9.34 3.57
N TYR A 47 4.36 -9.24 3.58
CA TYR A 47 3.66 -8.06 4.10
C TYR A 47 3.86 -7.85 5.61
N MET A 48 4.09 -8.94 6.36
CA MET A 48 4.42 -8.89 7.79
C MET A 48 5.91 -8.63 8.08
N GLY A 49 6.75 -8.40 7.07
CA GLY A 49 8.19 -8.21 7.25
C GLY A 49 8.97 -9.49 7.59
N LYS A 50 8.32 -10.67 7.56
CA LYS A 50 8.96 -11.97 7.80
C LYS A 50 9.65 -12.47 6.54
N TYR A 51 10.60 -11.68 6.04
CA TYR A 51 11.12 -11.84 4.68
C TYR A 51 11.80 -13.19 4.44
N LYS A 52 12.58 -13.69 5.40
CA LYS A 52 13.26 -14.98 5.24
C LYS A 52 12.27 -16.13 5.03
N ALA A 53 11.24 -16.21 5.87
CA ALA A 53 10.18 -17.20 5.75
C ALA A 53 9.37 -17.00 4.44
N ALA A 54 9.14 -15.74 4.04
CA ALA A 54 8.48 -15.43 2.78
C ALA A 54 9.28 -15.93 1.56
N GLU A 55 10.59 -15.74 1.56
CA GLU A 55 11.48 -16.27 0.51
C GLU A 55 11.47 -17.79 0.46
N ASP A 56 11.53 -18.46 1.62
CA ASP A 56 11.53 -19.92 1.70
C ASP A 56 10.23 -20.52 1.13
N GLU A 57 9.09 -19.90 1.44
CA GLU A 57 7.79 -20.30 0.90
C GLU A 57 7.64 -19.99 -0.59
N ALA A 58 8.16 -18.86 -1.06
CA ALA A 58 8.18 -18.53 -2.48
C ALA A 58 9.06 -19.51 -3.27
N ARG A 59 10.24 -19.89 -2.74
CA ARG A 59 11.10 -20.92 -3.34
C ARG A 59 10.43 -22.29 -3.32
N ALA A 60 9.67 -22.62 -2.27
CA ALA A 60 8.87 -23.84 -2.25
C ALA A 60 7.78 -23.83 -3.33
N ALA A 61 7.08 -22.70 -3.52
CA ALA A 61 6.11 -22.54 -4.60
C ALA A 61 6.74 -22.74 -5.99
N ILE A 62 7.95 -22.20 -6.21
CA ILE A 62 8.71 -22.41 -7.47
C ILE A 62 9.04 -23.89 -7.68
N ARG A 63 9.50 -24.61 -6.64
CA ARG A 63 9.79 -26.06 -6.74
C ARG A 63 8.55 -26.90 -7.06
N LEU A 64 7.40 -26.54 -6.49
CA LEU A 64 6.14 -27.27 -6.65
C LEU A 64 5.42 -26.97 -7.96
N GLY A 65 5.70 -25.82 -8.58
CA GLY A 65 5.03 -25.38 -9.80
C GLY A 65 5.94 -24.49 -10.66
N PRO A 66 7.04 -25.05 -11.22
CA PRO A 66 7.90 -24.30 -12.13
C PRO A 66 7.07 -23.86 -13.35
N GLY A 67 7.19 -22.60 -13.75
CA GLY A 67 6.42 -22.03 -14.87
C GLY A 67 5.08 -21.38 -14.52
N THR A 68 4.66 -21.42 -13.25
CA THR A 68 3.47 -20.67 -12.83
C THR A 68 3.71 -19.17 -12.68
N GLY A 69 4.95 -18.75 -12.39
CA GLY A 69 5.36 -17.35 -12.21
C GLY A 69 4.94 -16.72 -10.87
N TYR A 70 4.04 -17.35 -10.11
CA TYR A 70 3.55 -16.81 -8.84
C TYR A 70 4.62 -16.83 -7.74
N GLY A 71 5.48 -17.85 -7.70
CA GLY A 71 6.57 -17.89 -6.74
C GLY A 71 7.62 -16.81 -7.02
N GLU A 72 7.98 -16.60 -8.29
CA GLU A 72 8.85 -15.50 -8.72
C GLU A 72 8.23 -14.13 -8.41
N ALA A 73 6.92 -13.96 -8.61
CA ALA A 73 6.22 -12.73 -8.26
C ALA A 73 6.30 -12.41 -6.76
N VAL A 74 6.18 -13.42 -5.90
CA VAL A 74 6.34 -13.25 -4.45
C VAL A 74 7.77 -12.90 -4.09
N LEU A 75 8.78 -13.57 -4.68
CA LEU A 75 10.19 -13.19 -4.48
C LEU A 75 10.45 -11.74 -4.87
N SER A 76 9.93 -11.31 -6.02
CA SER A 76 10.02 -9.90 -6.45
C SER A 76 9.42 -8.95 -5.40
N ALA A 77 8.20 -9.22 -4.95
CA ALA A 77 7.53 -8.40 -3.96
C ALA A 77 8.26 -8.36 -2.60
N VAL A 78 8.94 -9.44 -2.22
CA VAL A 78 9.76 -9.52 -1.01
C VAL A 78 11.05 -8.72 -1.17
N PHE A 79 11.79 -8.90 -2.27
CA PHE A 79 13.01 -8.13 -2.54
C PHE A 79 12.74 -6.63 -2.65
N ALA A 80 11.64 -6.22 -3.29
CA ALA A 80 11.24 -4.81 -3.34
C ALA A 80 11.03 -4.20 -1.94
N ARG A 81 10.45 -4.95 -1.00
CA ARG A 81 10.25 -4.50 0.39
C ARG A 81 11.54 -4.41 1.19
N GLN A 82 12.58 -5.11 0.77
CA GLN A 82 13.91 -5.06 1.35
C GLN A 82 14.81 -4.03 0.65
N ASP A 83 14.26 -3.20 -0.25
CA ASP A 83 15.00 -2.26 -1.08
C ASP A 83 16.05 -2.91 -2.02
N ARG A 84 15.92 -4.22 -2.27
CA ARG A 84 16.77 -5.00 -3.18
C ARG A 84 16.16 -4.96 -4.59
N LEU A 85 16.17 -3.77 -5.20
CA LEU A 85 15.40 -3.49 -6.42
C LEU A 85 15.90 -4.25 -7.66
N GLU A 86 17.20 -4.53 -7.77
CA GLU A 86 17.79 -5.29 -8.88
C GLU A 86 17.35 -6.76 -8.85
N GLU A 87 17.36 -7.38 -7.68
CA GLU A 87 16.90 -8.76 -7.50
C GLU A 87 15.38 -8.85 -7.69
N SER A 88 14.66 -7.81 -7.24
CA SER A 88 13.23 -7.69 -7.48
C SER A 88 12.90 -7.61 -8.97
N GLN A 89 13.65 -6.81 -9.74
CA GLN A 89 13.52 -6.70 -11.18
C GLN A 89 13.75 -8.05 -11.86
N ALA A 90 14.85 -8.73 -11.54
CA ALA A 90 15.18 -10.03 -12.13
C ALA A 90 14.08 -11.08 -11.85
N ALA A 91 13.54 -11.11 -10.62
CA ALA A 91 12.45 -11.99 -10.25
C ALA A 91 11.13 -11.62 -10.98
N ALA A 92 10.80 -10.33 -11.08
CA ALA A 92 9.60 -9.85 -11.77
C ALA A 92 9.63 -10.19 -13.27
N GLU A 93 10.77 -9.97 -13.93
CA GLU A 93 10.95 -10.30 -15.33
C GLU A 93 10.86 -11.81 -15.57
N LYS A 94 11.43 -12.61 -14.65
CA LYS A 94 11.27 -14.06 -14.70
C LYS A 94 9.80 -14.45 -14.59
N ALA A 95 9.05 -13.87 -13.64
CA ALA A 95 7.62 -14.10 -13.51
C ALA A 95 6.86 -13.76 -14.80
N HIS A 96 7.10 -12.57 -15.36
CA HIS A 96 6.45 -12.11 -16.58
C HIS A 96 6.79 -13.00 -17.80
N ARG A 97 8.03 -13.46 -17.95
CA ARG A 97 8.41 -14.39 -19.02
C ARG A 97 7.66 -15.72 -18.94
N MET A 98 7.27 -16.19 -17.75
CA MET A 98 6.51 -17.44 -17.62
C MET A 98 5.12 -17.33 -18.21
N LYS A 99 4.42 -16.21 -17.98
CA LYS A 99 3.10 -15.92 -18.55
C LYS A 99 2.99 -14.44 -18.93
N PRO A 100 3.42 -14.06 -20.14
CA PRO A 100 3.50 -12.65 -20.57
C PRO A 100 2.15 -11.93 -20.58
N GLU A 101 1.04 -12.66 -20.74
CA GLU A 101 -0.32 -12.10 -20.80
C GLU A 101 -1.03 -12.12 -19.44
N ASN A 102 -0.40 -12.66 -18.39
CA ASN A 102 -1.02 -12.74 -17.08
C ASN A 102 -1.00 -11.37 -16.39
N VAL A 103 -2.19 -10.79 -16.20
CA VAL A 103 -2.41 -9.48 -15.54
C VAL A 103 -1.62 -9.36 -14.25
N THR A 104 -1.72 -10.35 -13.36
CA THR A 104 -1.07 -10.31 -12.05
C THR A 104 0.44 -10.23 -12.17
N LEU A 105 1.04 -10.94 -13.13
CA LEU A 105 2.50 -10.93 -13.31
C LEU A 105 2.97 -9.64 -14.01
N ILE A 106 2.16 -9.07 -14.90
CA ILE A 106 2.44 -7.75 -15.48
C ILE A 106 2.37 -6.66 -14.40
N SER A 107 1.40 -6.72 -13.49
CA SER A 107 1.32 -5.79 -12.35
C SER A 107 2.58 -5.84 -11.48
N VAL A 108 3.21 -7.00 -11.33
CA VAL A 108 4.44 -7.15 -10.55
C VAL A 108 5.58 -6.37 -11.20
N VAL A 109 5.86 -6.59 -12.49
CA VAL A 109 6.90 -5.82 -13.22
C VAL A 109 6.60 -4.33 -13.19
N THR A 110 5.34 -3.96 -13.41
CA THR A 110 4.89 -2.56 -13.39
C THR A 110 5.12 -1.91 -12.02
N GLY A 111 4.83 -2.64 -10.94
CA GLY A 111 5.08 -2.20 -9.57
C GLY A 111 6.56 -2.09 -9.21
N VAL A 112 7.42 -2.98 -9.73
CA VAL A 112 8.87 -2.88 -9.54
C VAL A 112 9.44 -1.65 -10.24
N ASN A 113 9.03 -1.38 -11.48
CA ASN A 113 9.42 -0.16 -12.18
C ASN A 113 8.98 1.10 -11.40
N ALA A 114 7.77 1.07 -10.82
CA ALA A 114 7.26 2.16 -10.00
C ALA A 114 8.09 2.33 -8.71
N ALA A 115 8.50 1.24 -8.07
CA ALA A 115 9.37 1.28 -6.89
C ALA A 115 10.76 1.87 -7.23
N LYS A 116 11.28 1.57 -8.42
CA LYS A 116 12.50 2.18 -8.98
C LYS A 116 12.33 3.62 -9.45
N LYS A 117 11.10 4.16 -9.40
CA LYS A 117 10.73 5.49 -9.90
C LYS A 117 10.97 5.67 -11.41
N ASP A 118 11.01 4.58 -12.16
CA ASP A 118 11.05 4.60 -13.63
C ASP A 118 9.62 4.75 -14.15
N TRP A 119 9.12 5.99 -14.06
CA TRP A 119 7.71 6.30 -14.34
C TRP A 119 7.36 6.13 -15.81
N GLU A 120 8.30 6.37 -16.71
CA GLU A 120 8.16 6.13 -18.14
C GLU A 120 7.96 4.64 -18.44
N ALA A 121 8.80 3.76 -17.88
CA ALA A 121 8.63 2.33 -18.04
C ALA A 121 7.38 1.80 -17.35
N THR A 122 7.02 2.33 -16.17
CA THR A 122 5.76 2.02 -15.49
C THR A 122 4.57 2.36 -16.38
N LEU A 123 4.52 3.57 -16.95
CA LEU A 123 3.43 4.00 -17.81
C LEU A 123 3.34 3.13 -19.07
N LYS A 124 4.46 2.91 -19.75
CA LYS A 124 4.53 2.09 -20.98
C LYS A 124 4.02 0.66 -20.73
N ASN A 125 4.44 0.04 -19.63
CA ASN A 125 4.02 -1.32 -19.28
C ASN A 125 2.55 -1.37 -18.86
N ALA A 126 2.09 -0.38 -18.09
CA ALA A 126 0.69 -0.31 -17.69
C ALA A 126 -0.24 -0.13 -18.89
N GLU A 127 0.10 0.75 -19.84
CA GLU A 127 -0.69 0.93 -21.06
C GLU A 127 -0.68 -0.28 -21.97
N LYS A 128 0.47 -0.96 -22.12
CA LYS A 128 0.54 -2.23 -22.86
C LYS A 128 -0.38 -3.29 -22.25
N ALA A 129 -0.36 -3.41 -20.92
CA ALA A 129 -1.20 -4.35 -20.19
C ALA A 129 -2.70 -4.06 -20.38
N LEU A 130 -3.09 -2.78 -20.36
CA LEU A 130 -4.48 -2.36 -20.57
C LEU A 130 -4.94 -2.60 -22.02
N ARG A 131 -4.07 -2.34 -23.02
CA ARG A 131 -4.40 -2.59 -24.44
C ARG A 131 -4.64 -4.07 -24.74
N ASN A 132 -3.87 -4.95 -24.10
CA ASN A 132 -3.94 -6.39 -24.35
C ASN A 132 -5.13 -7.08 -23.63
N GLY A 133 -6.07 -6.31 -23.05
CA GLY A 133 -7.17 -6.87 -22.26
C GLY A 133 -6.73 -7.48 -20.92
N SER A 134 -5.43 -7.54 -20.67
CA SER A 134 -4.81 -7.92 -19.40
C SER A 134 -4.89 -6.81 -18.34
N GLY A 135 -5.95 -6.00 -18.37
CA GLY A 135 -6.16 -4.87 -17.47
C GLY A 135 -6.65 -5.32 -16.09
N GLY A 136 -5.90 -4.97 -15.05
CA GLY A 136 -6.29 -5.13 -13.66
C GLY A 136 -6.35 -3.79 -12.95
N ARG A 137 -7.10 -3.70 -11.85
CA ARG A 137 -7.22 -2.49 -11.03
C ARG A 137 -5.83 -1.97 -10.62
N GLU A 138 -4.92 -2.86 -10.25
CA GLU A 138 -3.56 -2.52 -9.86
C GLU A 138 -2.77 -1.85 -11.00
N VAL A 139 -2.94 -2.33 -12.23
CA VAL A 139 -2.29 -1.75 -13.43
C VAL A 139 -2.81 -0.34 -13.70
N GLU A 140 -4.12 -0.13 -13.56
CA GLU A 140 -4.73 1.19 -13.74
C GLU A 140 -4.26 2.18 -12.67
N HIS A 141 -4.10 1.74 -11.43
CA HIS A 141 -3.48 2.53 -10.36
C HIS A 141 -2.05 2.93 -10.70
N TYR A 142 -1.22 1.98 -11.18
CA TYR A 142 0.14 2.31 -11.61
C TYR A 142 0.17 3.29 -12.78
N ARG A 143 -0.77 3.18 -13.73
CA ARG A 143 -0.91 4.17 -14.81
C ARG A 143 -1.23 5.56 -14.27
N ALA A 144 -2.24 5.68 -13.40
CA ALA A 144 -2.61 6.95 -12.80
C ALA A 144 -1.45 7.57 -12.00
N LEU A 145 -0.75 6.76 -11.21
CA LEU A 145 0.41 7.18 -10.45
C LEU A 145 1.56 7.65 -11.35
N ALA A 146 1.88 6.90 -12.41
CA ALA A 146 2.93 7.28 -13.34
C ALA A 146 2.60 8.57 -14.09
N LEU A 147 1.35 8.73 -14.58
CA LEU A 147 0.90 9.97 -15.21
C LEU A 147 1.06 11.17 -14.28
N ARG A 148 0.67 11.04 -13.01
CA ARG A 148 0.89 12.08 -12.00
C ARG A 148 2.37 12.41 -11.84
N LYS A 149 3.22 11.39 -11.63
CA LYS A 149 4.66 11.57 -11.41
C LYS A 149 5.40 12.15 -12.61
N LEU A 150 4.85 11.97 -13.82
CA LEU A 150 5.33 12.60 -15.06
C LEU A 150 4.74 14.00 -15.31
N GLY A 151 3.93 14.53 -14.39
CA GLY A 151 3.29 15.85 -14.53
C GLY A 151 2.15 15.91 -15.55
N ARG A 152 1.68 14.76 -16.05
CA ARG A 152 0.56 14.67 -17.01
C ARG A 152 -0.78 14.67 -16.26
N LEU A 153 -1.06 15.77 -15.56
CA LEU A 153 -2.12 15.84 -14.54
C LEU A 153 -3.54 15.69 -15.11
N GLU A 154 -3.81 16.17 -16.32
CA GLU A 154 -5.12 16.01 -16.98
C GLU A 154 -5.38 14.53 -17.32
N GLU A 155 -4.37 13.82 -17.79
CA GLU A 155 -4.46 12.40 -18.09
C GLU A 155 -4.55 11.57 -16.81
N ALA A 156 -3.79 11.93 -15.78
CA ALA A 156 -3.89 11.31 -14.46
C ALA A 156 -5.30 11.49 -13.89
N THR A 157 -5.89 12.68 -14.02
CA THR A 157 -7.27 12.97 -13.59
C THR A 157 -8.26 12.05 -14.30
N ARG A 158 -8.18 11.93 -15.63
CA ARG A 158 -9.06 11.02 -16.38
C ARG A 158 -8.91 9.56 -15.94
N ALA A 159 -7.68 9.12 -15.71
CA ALA A 159 -7.40 7.75 -15.24
C ALA A 159 -8.01 7.50 -13.85
N VAL A 160 -7.83 8.42 -12.91
CA VAL A 160 -8.38 8.31 -11.55
C VAL A 160 -9.91 8.40 -11.53
N VAL A 161 -10.50 9.29 -12.32
CA VAL A 161 -11.97 9.39 -12.45
C VAL A 161 -12.56 8.08 -12.98
N SER A 162 -11.91 7.43 -13.96
CA SER A 162 -12.33 6.11 -14.44
C SER A 162 -12.23 5.02 -13.36
N LEU A 163 -11.22 5.09 -12.48
CA LEU A 163 -11.08 4.16 -11.35
C LEU A 163 -12.23 4.35 -10.35
N LEU A 164 -12.49 5.60 -9.97
CA LEU A 164 -13.55 5.96 -9.02
C LEU A 164 -14.97 5.73 -9.57
N ALA A 165 -15.16 5.82 -10.88
CA ALA A 165 -16.44 5.48 -11.51
C ALA A 165 -16.78 3.98 -11.36
N ARG A 166 -15.77 3.11 -11.29
CA ARG A 166 -15.95 1.66 -11.09
C ARG A 166 -16.01 1.28 -9.62
N ASP A 167 -15.18 1.93 -8.80
CA ASP A 167 -15.17 1.75 -7.36
C ASP A 167 -15.05 3.11 -6.66
N PRO A 168 -16.19 3.72 -6.29
CA PRO A 168 -16.21 5.02 -5.61
C PRO A 168 -15.51 5.01 -4.25
N ASN A 169 -15.29 3.83 -3.67
CA ASN A 169 -14.66 3.65 -2.36
C ASN A 169 -13.21 3.12 -2.48
N ASP A 170 -12.56 3.30 -3.63
CA ASP A 170 -11.14 2.98 -3.77
C ASP A 170 -10.28 4.06 -3.09
N ALA A 171 -9.81 3.75 -1.88
CA ALA A 171 -9.01 4.65 -1.06
C ALA A 171 -7.70 5.10 -1.76
N TYR A 172 -7.08 4.24 -2.57
CA TYR A 172 -5.85 4.59 -3.31
C TYR A 172 -6.16 5.56 -4.46
N ALA A 173 -7.30 5.37 -5.14
CA ALA A 173 -7.72 6.28 -6.21
C ALA A 173 -8.08 7.65 -5.64
N LEU A 174 -8.81 7.69 -4.51
CA LEU A 174 -9.12 8.93 -3.80
C LEU A 174 -7.83 9.65 -3.35
N ALA A 175 -6.89 8.94 -2.74
CA ALA A 175 -5.61 9.53 -2.34
C ALA A 175 -4.83 10.06 -3.54
N THR A 176 -4.77 9.32 -4.65
CA THR A 176 -4.12 9.78 -5.89
C THR A 176 -4.82 11.01 -6.44
N TYR A 177 -6.15 11.09 -6.36
CA TYR A 177 -6.89 12.28 -6.78
C TYR A 177 -6.55 13.49 -5.92
N GLY A 178 -6.47 13.30 -4.60
CA GLY A 178 -6.04 14.33 -3.67
C GLY A 178 -4.64 14.88 -4.02
N TRP A 179 -3.70 13.99 -4.36
CA TRP A 179 -2.37 14.40 -4.82
C TRP A 179 -2.41 15.20 -6.13
N ILE A 180 -3.23 14.80 -7.10
CA ILE A 180 -3.39 15.56 -8.35
C ILE A 180 -3.93 16.97 -8.08
N HIS A 181 -4.96 17.10 -7.22
CA HIS A 181 -5.48 18.41 -6.81
C HIS A 181 -4.43 19.24 -6.07
N LEU A 182 -3.65 18.62 -5.20
CA LEU A 182 -2.58 19.30 -4.47
C LEU A 182 -1.49 19.87 -5.40
N GLU A 183 -1.14 19.12 -6.45
CA GLU A 183 -0.18 19.52 -7.48
C GLU A 183 -0.74 20.60 -8.41
N ASN A 184 -2.06 20.58 -8.67
CA ASN A 184 -2.77 21.62 -9.41
C ASN A 184 -2.99 22.93 -8.61
N GLY A 185 -2.77 22.91 -7.30
CA GLY A 185 -2.97 24.07 -6.43
C GLY A 185 -4.31 24.10 -5.68
N ASP A 186 -5.16 23.10 -5.87
CA ASP A 186 -6.49 22.99 -5.27
C ASP A 186 -6.41 22.31 -3.88
N TRP A 187 -5.67 22.89 -2.93
CA TRP A 187 -5.38 22.26 -1.63
C TRP A 187 -6.63 21.96 -0.79
N GLU A 188 -7.71 22.76 -0.93
CA GLU A 188 -8.98 22.50 -0.25
C GLU A 188 -9.62 21.20 -0.74
N LYS A 189 -9.67 20.99 -2.06
CA LYS A 189 -10.17 19.75 -2.66
C LYS A 189 -9.25 18.59 -2.33
N ALA A 190 -7.93 18.81 -2.36
CA ALA A 190 -6.95 17.80 -1.98
C ALA A 190 -7.21 17.26 -0.57
N MET A 191 -7.46 18.14 0.40
CA MET A 191 -7.78 17.77 1.78
C MET A 191 -9.05 16.93 1.88
N VAL A 192 -10.10 17.26 1.11
CA VAL A 192 -11.34 16.45 1.07
C VAL A 192 -11.03 15.03 0.62
N PHE A 193 -10.35 14.87 -0.51
CA PHE A 193 -10.02 13.54 -1.03
C PHE A 193 -9.10 12.73 -0.11
N PHE A 194 -8.12 13.37 0.54
CA PHE A 194 -7.28 12.67 1.52
C PHE A 194 -8.08 12.22 2.75
N ARG A 195 -9.02 13.05 3.25
CA ARG A 195 -9.89 12.67 4.37
C ARG A 195 -10.81 11.51 4.01
N ASP A 196 -11.37 11.52 2.80
CA ASP A 196 -12.21 10.41 2.32
C ASP A 196 -11.41 9.11 2.19
N ALA A 197 -10.19 9.19 1.65
CA ALA A 197 -9.29 8.05 1.59
C ALA A 197 -8.96 7.49 2.99
N LEU A 198 -8.67 8.37 3.97
CA LEU A 198 -8.36 7.96 5.35
C LEU A 198 -9.59 7.46 6.12
N ARG A 199 -10.81 7.91 5.77
CA ARG A 199 -12.03 7.35 6.34
C ARG A 199 -12.21 5.88 5.94
N LEU A 200 -11.82 5.53 4.72
CA LEU A 200 -11.89 4.17 4.18
C LEU A 200 -10.70 3.31 4.63
N ALA A 201 -9.51 3.89 4.69
CA ALA A 201 -8.27 3.23 5.09
C ALA A 201 -7.46 4.15 6.02
N PRO A 202 -7.68 4.10 7.35
CA PRO A 202 -7.02 5.00 8.31
C PRO A 202 -5.49 4.92 8.33
N ALA A 203 -4.94 3.76 7.99
CA ALA A 203 -3.50 3.48 7.94
C ALA A 203 -2.89 3.69 6.54
N LEU A 204 -3.57 4.39 5.64
CA LEU A 204 -3.09 4.59 4.26
C LEU A 204 -2.01 5.68 4.20
N ASP A 205 -0.74 5.26 4.17
CA ASP A 205 0.44 6.14 4.18
C ASP A 205 0.36 7.27 3.13
N ILE A 206 0.04 6.94 1.87
CA ILE A 206 -0.06 7.93 0.78
C ILE A 206 -1.08 9.05 1.06
N ALA A 207 -2.16 8.76 1.78
CA ALA A 207 -3.15 9.77 2.16
C ALA A 207 -2.71 10.56 3.40
N GLN A 208 -2.05 9.90 4.37
CA GLN A 208 -1.48 10.58 5.55
C GLN A 208 -0.39 11.59 5.13
N GLU A 209 0.51 11.18 4.23
CA GLU A 209 1.53 12.06 3.62
C GLU A 209 0.87 13.25 2.91
N GLY A 210 -0.22 13.01 2.20
CA GLY A 210 -0.98 14.05 1.52
C GLY A 210 -1.56 15.10 2.47
N VAL A 211 -2.16 14.67 3.59
CA VAL A 211 -2.64 15.57 4.64
C VAL A 211 -1.50 16.40 5.22
N ILE A 212 -0.38 15.75 5.57
CA ILE A 212 0.81 16.44 6.10
C ILE A 212 1.32 17.49 5.10
N ALA A 213 1.37 17.15 3.81
CA ALA A 213 1.80 18.07 2.76
C ALA A 213 0.87 19.30 2.64
N VAL A 214 -0.44 19.12 2.74
CA VAL A 214 -1.40 20.24 2.76
C VAL A 214 -1.20 21.10 4.02
N LEU A 215 -1.12 20.49 5.20
CA LEU A 215 -0.96 21.21 6.47
C LEU A 215 0.35 21.99 6.52
N ASN A 216 1.44 21.44 5.98
CA ASN A 216 2.74 22.12 5.92
C ASN A 216 2.74 23.38 5.06
N ARG A 217 1.75 23.59 4.19
CA ARG A 217 1.61 24.86 3.45
C ARG A 217 0.99 25.97 4.30
N SER A 218 0.07 25.64 5.21
CA SER A 218 -0.55 26.62 6.11
C SER A 218 0.37 26.98 7.28
N PHE A 219 0.46 28.27 7.62
CA PHE A 219 1.18 28.73 8.82
C PHE A 219 0.65 28.04 10.09
N TRP A 220 -0.69 27.98 10.23
CA TRP A 220 -1.35 27.32 11.35
C TRP A 220 -1.16 25.81 11.33
N GLY A 221 -1.07 25.19 10.15
CA GLY A 221 -0.78 23.77 10.02
C GLY A 221 0.64 23.43 10.48
N ARG A 222 1.64 24.23 10.08
CA ARG A 222 3.03 24.10 10.58
C ARG A 222 3.10 24.28 12.10
N LEU A 223 2.39 25.29 12.64
CA LEU A 223 2.34 25.53 14.08
C LEU A 223 1.70 24.34 14.82
N TRP A 224 0.59 23.80 14.31
CA TRP A 224 -0.11 22.66 14.89
C TRP A 224 0.73 21.37 14.87
N ILE A 225 1.40 21.06 13.76
CA ILE A 225 2.32 19.91 13.67
C ILE A 225 3.49 20.07 14.65
N THR A 226 4.06 21.26 14.75
CA THR A 226 5.15 21.55 15.69
C THR A 226 4.69 21.38 17.14
N CYS A 227 3.47 21.83 17.48
CA CYS A 227 2.86 21.60 18.79
C CYS A 227 2.62 20.11 19.09
N LEU A 228 2.16 19.31 18.12
CA LEU A 228 1.98 17.87 18.28
C LEU A 228 3.31 17.13 18.53
N LEU A 229 4.35 17.48 17.76
CA LEU A 229 5.69 16.93 17.94
C LEU A 229 6.27 17.33 19.30
N TRP A 230 6.01 18.56 19.74
CA TRP A 230 6.41 19.05 21.07
C TRP A 230 5.69 18.27 22.19
N MET A 231 4.37 18.08 22.10
CA MET A 231 3.57 17.31 23.07
C MET A 231 4.02 15.84 23.16
N ARG A 232 4.32 15.21 22.03
CA ARG A 232 4.81 13.82 21.97
C ARG A 232 6.22 13.66 22.56
N ARG A 233 7.03 14.71 22.54
CA ARG A 233 8.42 14.72 23.05
C ARG A 233 8.51 15.12 24.52
N SER A 234 7.48 15.77 25.07
CA SER A 234 7.46 16.23 26.46
C SER A 234 6.84 15.19 27.40
N GLU A 235 7.65 14.33 28.01
CA GLU A 235 7.23 13.51 29.18
C GLU A 235 6.83 14.38 30.40
N TRP A 236 7.30 15.63 30.42
CA TRP A 236 7.16 16.60 31.51
C TRP A 236 5.71 17.03 31.84
N LEU A 237 4.78 16.94 30.87
CA LEU A 237 3.39 17.38 31.08
C LEU A 237 2.54 16.36 31.84
N SER A 238 2.90 15.07 31.82
CA SER A 238 2.20 14.04 32.62
C SER A 238 2.33 14.29 34.13
N GLY A 239 3.49 14.79 34.59
CA GLY A 239 3.76 15.14 35.98
C GLY A 239 3.13 16.47 36.43
N LEU A 240 3.00 17.43 35.52
CA LEU A 240 2.35 18.72 35.81
C LEU A 240 0.83 18.59 35.87
N PHE A 241 0.23 17.82 34.96
CA PHE A 241 -1.22 17.57 34.97
C PHE A 241 -1.65 16.80 36.23
N SER A 242 -0.91 15.77 36.62
CA SER A 242 -1.18 15.01 37.85
C SER A 242 -1.04 15.88 39.11
N ARG A 243 -0.04 16.77 39.17
CA ARG A 243 0.12 17.73 40.28
C ARG A 243 -0.95 18.81 40.31
N LEU A 244 -1.45 19.26 39.16
CA LEU A 244 -2.53 20.26 39.10
C LEU A 244 -3.86 19.65 39.56
N VAL A 245 -4.16 18.42 39.14
CA VAL A 245 -5.36 17.68 39.54
C VAL A 245 -5.36 17.36 41.05
N LEU A 246 -4.21 16.97 41.62
CA LEU A 246 -4.06 16.75 43.07
C LEU A 246 -4.16 18.04 43.90
N ARG A 247 -3.80 19.19 43.32
CA ARG A 247 -3.89 20.49 44.00
C ARG A 247 -5.32 21.04 43.97
N LEU A 248 -6.06 20.76 42.90
CA LEU A 248 -7.49 21.11 42.78
C LEU A 248 -8.39 20.19 43.63
N SER A 249 -8.07 18.90 43.77
CA SER A 249 -8.84 17.98 44.62
C SER A 249 -8.71 18.29 46.13
N ARG A 250 -7.57 18.86 46.56
CA ARG A 250 -7.35 19.31 47.95
C ARG A 250 -8.07 20.61 48.29
N ASN A 251 -8.31 21.50 47.32
CA ASN A 251 -9.05 22.74 47.55
C ASN A 251 -10.58 22.53 47.59
N MET A 252 -11.09 21.40 47.08
CA MET A 252 -12.53 21.09 47.11
C MET A 252 -12.98 20.29 48.34
N SER A 253 -12.07 19.87 49.21
CA SER A 253 -12.37 19.05 50.40
C SER A 253 -12.25 19.82 51.73
N GLY A 254 -12.13 21.16 51.66
CA GLY A 254 -11.93 22.02 52.84
C GLY A 254 -13.15 22.83 53.31
N ASP A 255 -14.28 22.79 52.59
CA ASP A 255 -15.50 23.56 52.92
C ASP A 255 -16.74 22.67 53.04
N LEU A 256 -16.66 21.63 53.89
CA LEU A 256 -17.83 20.89 54.41
C LEU A 256 -17.69 20.66 55.92
#